data_AF-A0A6G2HDR7-F1
#
_entry.id   AF-A0A6G2HDR7-F1
#
_cell.length_a   1.000
_cell.length_b   1.000
_cell.length_c   1.000
_cell.angle_alpha   90.00
_cell.angle_beta   90.00
_cell.angle_gamma   90.00
#
_symmetry.space_group_name_H-M   'P 1'
#
loop_
_entity.id
_entity.type
_entity.pdbx_description
1 polymer ?
#
loop_
_entity_poly.entity_id
_entity_poly.type
_entity_poly.pdbx_seq_one_letter_code
_entity_poly.pdbx_strand_id
1 'polypeptide(L)'
;MNARSSVLRFNEVGDWTWVYWLGVALSVAIAAVNLSVGIVASEPALFVVGCSFLLGVGLFFTRLWSPVLYLLGVLHVGVLGVLWVLSGMGFLAVGLLNGGLSLALVAVAMYLFVQEERQATE
;
A
#
# COMPACT_ATOMS: atom_id res chain seq x y z
N MET A 1 33.05 13.41 -13.36
CA MET A 1 32.43 13.52 -12.03
C MET A 1 31.07 12.82 -12.09
N ASN A 2 30.96 11.62 -11.53
CA ASN A 2 29.69 10.88 -11.50
C ASN A 2 28.76 11.54 -10.49
N ALA A 3 27.64 12.11 -10.96
CA ALA A 3 26.53 12.47 -10.10
C ALA A 3 26.04 11.19 -9.41
N ARG A 4 26.12 11.12 -8.07
CA ARG A 4 25.46 10.05 -7.31
C ARG A 4 23.97 10.14 -7.62
N SER A 5 23.44 9.16 -8.34
CA SER A 5 22.00 8.97 -8.42
C SER A 5 21.47 8.74 -7.00
N SER A 6 20.60 9.63 -6.53
CA SER A 6 19.90 9.44 -5.25
C SER A 6 19.01 8.20 -5.37
N VAL A 7 19.10 7.28 -4.39
CA VAL A 7 18.21 6.12 -4.30
C VAL A 7 16.76 6.56 -4.01
N LEU A 8 16.59 7.76 -3.46
CA LEU A 8 15.30 8.32 -3.08
C LEU A 8 14.73 9.13 -4.24
N ARG A 9 13.41 8.98 -4.48
CA ARG A 9 12.66 9.70 -5.52
C ARG A 9 12.19 11.08 -5.08
N PHE A 10 12.75 11.65 -4.01
CA PHE A 10 12.29 12.93 -3.45
C PHE A 10 12.30 14.10 -4.44
N ASN A 11 13.19 14.08 -5.43
CA ASN A 11 13.23 15.11 -6.48
C ASN A 11 12.04 15.04 -7.45
N GLU A 12 11.34 13.91 -7.51
CA GLU A 12 10.18 13.65 -8.39
C GLU A 12 8.84 13.84 -7.65
N VAL A 13 8.87 13.93 -6.32
CA VAL A 13 7.67 14.01 -5.47
C VAL A 13 6.82 15.26 -5.75
N GLY A 14 7.45 16.36 -6.15
CA GLY A 14 6.75 17.59 -6.54
C GLY A 14 5.91 17.45 -7.80
N ASP A 15 6.25 16.48 -8.66
CA ASP A 15 5.58 16.24 -9.95
C ASP A 15 4.54 15.11 -9.87
N TRP A 16 4.37 14.50 -8.69
CA TRP A 16 3.42 13.41 -8.49
C TRP A 16 1.98 13.89 -8.67
N THR A 17 1.25 13.20 -9.53
CA THR A 17 -0.19 13.36 -9.65
C THR A 17 -0.88 13.06 -8.32
N TRP A 18 -2.08 13.65 -8.14
CA TRP A 18 -2.89 13.43 -6.94
C TRP A 18 -3.22 11.94 -6.69
N VAL A 19 -3.21 11.10 -7.72
CA VAL A 19 -3.49 9.66 -7.63
C VAL A 19 -2.39 8.92 -6.86
N TYR A 20 -1.12 9.32 -7.03
CA TYR A 20 -0.02 8.77 -6.25
C TYR A 20 -0.19 9.08 -4.76
N TRP A 21 -0.54 10.32 -4.44
CA TRP A 21 -0.81 10.73 -3.05
C TRP A 21 -2.02 10.00 -2.46
N LEU A 22 -3.06 9.75 -3.27
CA LEU A 22 -4.18 8.92 -2.83
C LEU A 22 -3.73 7.50 -2.48
N GLY A 23 -2.89 6.87 -3.31
CA GLY A 23 -2.34 5.55 -3.04
C GLY A 23 -1.53 5.49 -1.72
N VAL A 24 -0.70 6.50 -1.49
CA VAL A 24 0.06 6.65 -0.23
C VAL A 24 -0.89 6.82 0.96
N ALA A 25 -1.87 7.73 0.86
CA ALA A 25 -2.82 8.00 1.94
C ALA A 25 -3.65 6.76 2.32
N LEU A 26 -4.15 6.02 1.31
CA LEU A 26 -4.86 4.76 1.51
C LEU A 26 -3.97 3.71 2.19
N SER A 27 -2.72 3.58 1.74
CA SER A 27 -1.77 2.63 2.32
C SER A 27 -1.46 2.96 3.79
N VAL A 28 -1.28 4.23 4.12
CA VAL A 28 -1.07 4.70 5.50
C VAL A 28 -2.33 4.46 6.35
N ALA A 29 -3.52 4.71 5.82
CA ALA A 29 -4.77 4.46 6.53
C ALA A 29 -4.96 2.96 6.84
N ILE A 30 -4.72 2.08 5.87
CA ILE A 30 -4.75 0.62 6.06
C ILE A 30 -3.71 0.20 7.09
N ALA A 31 -2.48 0.73 7.01
CA ALA A 31 -1.45 0.45 7.99
C ALA A 31 -1.89 0.83 9.40
N ALA A 32 -2.45 2.03 9.58
CA ALA A 32 -2.90 2.52 10.88
C ALA A 32 -4.00 1.63 11.48
N VAL A 33 -4.98 1.21 10.68
CA VAL A 33 -6.04 0.29 11.13
C VAL A 33 -5.46 -1.04 11.58
N ASN A 34 -4.63 -1.68 10.76
CA ASN A 34 -4.10 -3.02 11.06
C ASN A 34 -3.07 -3.01 12.20
N LEU A 35 -2.26 -1.95 12.33
CA LEU A 35 -1.41 -1.76 13.51
C LEU A 35 -2.25 -1.58 14.79
N SER A 36 -3.29 -0.75 14.72
CA SER A 36 -4.15 -0.49 15.89
C SER A 36 -4.82 -1.78 16.37
N VAL A 37 -5.42 -2.56 15.45
CA VAL A 37 -6.02 -3.84 15.78
C VAL A 37 -4.97 -4.84 16.25
N GLY A 38 -3.83 -4.94 15.55
CA GLY A 38 -2.74 -5.84 15.91
C GLY A 38 -2.20 -5.61 17.33
N ILE A 39 -2.13 -4.35 17.77
CA ILE A 39 -1.71 -3.97 19.12
C ILE A 39 -2.83 -4.23 20.14
N VAL A 40 -4.03 -3.70 19.91
CA VAL A 40 -5.13 -3.71 20.89
C VAL A 40 -5.69 -5.12 21.09
N ALA A 41 -5.85 -5.87 20.00
CA ALA A 41 -6.39 -7.23 20.03
C ALA A 41 -5.30 -8.30 20.20
N SER A 42 -4.02 -7.91 20.29
CA SER A 42 -2.88 -8.83 20.32
C SER A 42 -2.89 -9.82 19.15
N GLU A 43 -3.16 -9.31 17.94
CA GLU A 43 -3.24 -10.07 16.69
C GLU A 43 -1.95 -9.87 15.87
N PRO A 44 -0.93 -10.74 16.01
CA PRO A 44 0.40 -10.49 15.44
C PRO A 44 0.37 -10.45 13.91
N ALA A 45 -0.52 -11.24 13.29
CA ALA A 45 -0.68 -11.27 11.85
C ALA A 45 -1.10 -9.89 11.30
N LEU A 46 -2.08 -9.23 11.93
CA LEU A 46 -2.53 -7.91 11.51
C LEU A 46 -1.50 -6.82 11.81
N PHE A 47 -0.75 -6.94 12.91
CA PHE A 47 0.39 -6.07 13.19
C PHE A 47 1.45 -6.14 12.08
N VAL A 48 1.83 -7.35 11.67
CA VAL A 48 2.81 -7.56 10.59
C VAL A 48 2.30 -6.98 9.27
N VAL A 49 1.01 -7.13 8.95
CA VAL A 49 0.43 -6.50 7.76
C VAL A 49 0.50 -4.97 7.84
N GLY A 50 0.20 -4.38 9.00
CA GLY A 50 0.34 -2.95 9.21
C GLY A 50 1.76 -2.45 8.94
N CYS A 51 2.76 -3.16 9.47
CA CYS A 51 4.17 -2.88 9.21
C CYS A 51 4.55 -3.02 7.72
N SER A 52 4.08 -4.07 7.04
CA SER A 52 4.42 -4.28 5.63
C SER A 52 3.80 -3.21 4.71
N PHE A 53 2.62 -2.66 5.04
CA PHE A 53 2.09 -1.49 4.32
C PHE A 53 2.96 -0.25 4.51
N LEU A 54 3.46 0.02 5.73
CA LEU A 54 4.41 1.11 5.96
C LEU A 54 5.73 0.91 5.21
N LEU A 55 6.23 -0.33 5.15
CA LEU A 55 7.39 -0.67 4.32
C LEU A 55 7.12 -0.42 2.84
N GLY A 56 5.93 -0.79 2.34
CA GLY A 56 5.50 -0.49 0.98
C GLY A 56 5.49 1.02 0.70
N VAL A 57 4.94 1.82 1.61
CA VAL A 57 4.99 3.29 1.53
C VAL A 57 6.44 3.78 1.49
N GLY A 58 7.31 3.28 2.37
CA GLY A 58 8.72 3.63 2.37
C GLY A 58 9.40 3.31 1.03
N LEU A 59 9.15 2.12 0.50
CA LEU A 59 9.68 1.65 -0.79
C LEU A 59 9.16 2.51 -1.96
N PHE A 60 7.91 2.99 -1.87
CA PHE A 60 7.28 3.86 -2.87
C PHE A 60 8.06 5.17 -3.10
N PHE A 61 8.67 5.70 -2.04
CA PHE A 61 9.54 6.88 -2.12
C PHE A 61 10.96 6.57 -2.63
N THR A 62 11.26 5.33 -3.02
CA THR A 62 12.58 4.92 -3.52
C THR A 62 12.53 4.53 -5.00
N ARG A 63 13.68 4.60 -5.67
CA ARG A 63 13.87 4.14 -7.06
C ARG A 63 13.82 2.61 -7.21
N LEU A 64 13.72 1.89 -6.09
CA LEU A 64 13.48 0.45 -6.11
C LEU A 64 12.03 0.14 -6.51
N TRP A 65 11.14 1.15 -6.52
CA TRP A 65 9.76 0.95 -6.92
C TRP A 65 9.64 0.66 -8.42
N SER A 66 9.07 -0.51 -8.76
CA SER A 66 8.72 -0.90 -10.13
C SER A 66 7.23 -1.15 -10.27
N PRO A 67 6.65 -1.08 -11.49
CA PRO A 67 5.22 -1.29 -11.70
C PRO A 67 4.69 -2.61 -11.12
N VAL A 68 5.51 -3.67 -11.14
CA VAL A 68 5.18 -4.98 -10.56
C VAL A 68 4.83 -4.89 -9.06
N LEU A 69 5.37 -3.92 -8.32
CA LEU A 69 5.04 -3.74 -6.90
C LEU A 69 3.62 -3.23 -6.66
N TYR A 70 2.96 -2.61 -7.64
CA TYR A 70 1.52 -2.35 -7.54
C TYR A 70 0.72 -3.65 -7.51
N LEU A 71 1.09 -4.62 -8.35
CA LEU A 71 0.46 -5.95 -8.35
C LEU A 71 0.75 -6.69 -7.06
N LEU A 72 1.97 -6.54 -6.51
CA LEU A 72 2.29 -7.07 -5.19
C LEU A 72 1.41 -6.44 -4.10
N GLY A 73 1.15 -5.12 -4.18
CA GLY A 73 0.19 -4.43 -3.32
C GLY A 73 -1.23 -5.00 -3.42
N VAL A 74 -1.71 -5.28 -4.64
CA VAL A 74 -3.03 -5.93 -4.88
C VAL A 74 -3.07 -7.33 -4.28
N LEU A 75 -2.04 -8.14 -4.51
CA LEU A 75 -1.93 -9.48 -3.92
C LEU A 75 -1.94 -9.41 -2.39
N HIS A 76 -1.19 -8.46 -1.83
CA HIS A 76 -1.08 -8.26 -0.40
C HIS A 76 -2.42 -7.83 0.23
N VAL A 77 -3.22 -7.00 -0.46
CA VAL A 77 -4.61 -6.71 -0.08
C VAL A 77 -5.48 -7.98 -0.11
N GLY A 78 -5.29 -8.86 -1.10
CA GLY A 78 -5.99 -10.16 -1.14
C GLY A 78 -5.70 -11.01 0.10
N VAL A 79 -4.43 -11.12 0.50
CA VAL A 79 -4.01 -11.80 1.74
C VAL A 79 -4.64 -11.15 2.97
N LEU A 80 -4.62 -9.82 3.04
CA LEU A 80 -5.25 -9.07 4.14
C LEU A 80 -6.74 -9.39 4.26
N GLY A 81 -7.47 -9.48 3.14
CA GLY A 81 -8.88 -9.87 3.12
C GLY A 81 -9.10 -11.25 3.74
N VAL A 82 -8.25 -12.23 3.41
CA VAL A 82 -8.31 -13.58 4.01
C VAL A 82 -8.08 -13.52 5.52
N LEU A 83 -7.05 -12.78 5.97
CA LEU A 83 -6.75 -12.63 7.40
C LEU A 83 -7.92 -12.03 8.16
N TRP A 84 -8.57 -11.00 7.63
CA TRP A 84 -9.75 -10.39 8.26
C TRP A 84 -10.94 -11.34 8.35
N VAL A 85 -11.16 -12.19 7.34
CA VAL A 85 -12.21 -13.22 7.39
C VAL A 85 -11.90 -14.25 8.48
N LEU A 86 -10.63 -14.64 8.64
CA LEU A 86 -10.20 -15.61 9.65
C LEU A 86 -10.19 -15.04 11.08
N SER A 87 -9.90 -13.74 11.25
CA SER A 87 -9.94 -13.06 12.56
C SER A 87 -11.35 -12.90 13.14
N GLY A 88 -12.40 -13.18 12.37
CA GLY A 88 -13.78 -13.32 12.86
C GLY A 88 -14.56 -12.01 13.05
N MET A 89 -15.82 -12.15 13.51
CA MET A 89 -16.82 -11.06 13.54
C MET A 89 -16.62 -9.99 14.63
N GLY A 90 -15.66 -10.16 15.55
CA GLY A 90 -15.44 -9.24 16.68
C GLY A 90 -15.13 -7.80 16.27
N PHE A 91 -14.69 -7.60 15.03
CA PHE A 91 -14.27 -6.30 14.48
C PHE A 91 -15.02 -5.94 13.19
N LEU A 92 -16.24 -6.43 12.97
CA LEU A 92 -16.93 -6.33 11.67
C LEU A 92 -16.98 -4.90 11.10
N ALA A 93 -17.28 -3.89 11.93
CA ALA A 93 -17.29 -2.50 11.47
C ALA A 93 -15.90 -2.00 11.01
N VAL A 94 -14.85 -2.33 11.78
CA VAL A 94 -13.46 -1.98 11.45
C VAL A 94 -12.99 -2.75 10.21
N GLY A 95 -13.41 -4.01 10.09
CA GLY A 95 -13.12 -4.86 8.94
C GLY A 95 -13.76 -4.35 7.65
N LEU A 96 -15.02 -3.89 7.71
CA LEU A 96 -15.69 -3.27 6.57
C LEU A 96 -15.02 -1.95 6.16
N LEU A 97 -14.64 -1.09 7.12
CA LEU A 97 -13.89 0.11 6.85
C LEU A 97 -12.54 -0.22 6.16
N ASN A 98 -11.78 -1.14 6.74
CA ASN A 98 -10.50 -1.59 6.19
C ASN A 98 -10.65 -2.21 4.80
N GLY A 99 -11.72 -2.98 4.58
CA GLY A 99 -12.08 -3.56 3.29
C GLY A 99 -12.39 -2.47 2.24
N GLY A 100 -13.13 -1.43 2.61
CA GLY A 100 -13.40 -0.29 1.73
C GLY A 100 -12.11 0.44 1.32
N LEU A 101 -11.23 0.74 2.28
CA LEU A 101 -9.91 1.31 2.03
C LEU A 101 -9.08 0.42 1.10
N SER A 102 -9.11 -0.89 1.34
CA SER A 102 -8.39 -1.90 0.58
C SER A 102 -8.85 -1.98 -0.88
N LEU A 103 -10.17 -1.96 -1.12
CA LEU A 103 -10.73 -1.95 -2.47
C LEU A 103 -10.36 -0.67 -3.22
N ALA A 104 -10.41 0.49 -2.56
CA ALA A 104 -9.96 1.74 -3.14
C ALA A 104 -8.47 1.68 -3.50
N LEU A 105 -7.64 1.10 -2.64
CA LEU A 105 -6.21 0.95 -2.92
C LEU A 105 -5.95 0.01 -4.11
N VAL A 106 -6.69 -1.10 -4.22
CA VAL A 106 -6.59 -2.00 -5.38
C VAL A 106 -6.91 -1.26 -6.67
N ALA A 107 -7.98 -0.46 -6.70
CA ALA A 107 -8.34 0.33 -7.87
C ALA A 107 -7.22 1.33 -8.26
N VAL A 108 -6.67 2.03 -7.27
CA VAL A 108 -5.55 2.98 -7.49
C VAL A 108 -4.29 2.26 -7.97
N ALA A 109 -3.92 1.14 -7.34
CA ALA A 109 -2.74 0.37 -7.70
C ALA A 109 -2.85 -0.17 -9.13
N MET A 110 -4.02 -0.70 -9.52
CA MET A 110 -4.26 -1.18 -10.88
C MET A 110 -4.21 -0.05 -11.91
N TYR A 111 -4.77 1.12 -11.57
CA TYR A 111 -4.70 2.29 -12.43
C TYR A 111 -3.24 2.74 -12.67
N LEU A 112 -2.46 2.88 -11.60
CA LEU A 112 -1.06 3.30 -11.68
C LEU A 112 -0.20 2.26 -12.43
N PHE A 113 -0.43 0.96 -12.19
CA PHE A 113 0.22 -0.11 -12.94
C PHE A 113 0.01 0.04 -14.45
N VAL A 114 -1.25 0.18 -14.88
CA VAL A 114 -1.58 0.32 -16.32
C VAL A 114 -1.00 1.60 -16.90
N GLN A 115 -1.00 2.70 -16.14
CA GLN A 115 -0.44 3.96 -16.60
C GLN A 115 1.08 3.86 -16.83
N GLU A 116 1.81 3.30 -15.87
CA GLU A 116 3.26 3.17 -15.95
C GLU A 116 3.70 2.16 -17.02
N GLU A 117 2.98 1.04 -17.19
CA GLU A 117 3.25 0.06 -18.25
C GLU A 117 3.05 0.65 -19.65
N ARG A 118 2.04 1.52 -19.85
CA ARG A 118 1.84 2.23 -21.11
C ARG A 118 3.02 3.15 -21.42
N GLN A 119 3.47 3.93 -20.43
CA GLN A 119 4.63 4.81 -20.59
C GLN A 119 5.94 4.07 -20.84
N ALA A 120 6.07 2.83 -20.36
CA ALA A 120 7.25 2.00 -20.61
C ALA A 120 7.26 1.33 -21.99
N THR A 121 6.11 1.21 -22.65
CA THR A 121 5.95 0.55 -23.95
C THR A 121 5.95 1.54 -25.12
N GLU A 122 5.63 2.82 -24.87
CA GLU A 122 5.72 3.94 -25.83
C GLU A 122 7.15 4.46 -26.00
#